data_AF-A0A8T4SJS9-F1
#
_entry.id   AF-A0A8T4SJS9-F1
#
_cell.length_a   1.000
_cell.length_b   1.000
_cell.length_c   1.000
_cell.angle_alpha   90.00
_cell.angle_beta   90.00
_cell.angle_gamma   90.00
#
_symmetry.space_group_name_H-M   'P 1'
#
loop_
_entity.id
_entity.type
_entity.pdbx_description
1 polymer ?
#
loop_
_entity_poly.entity_id
_entity_poly.type
_entity_poly.pdbx_seq_one_letter_code
_entity_poly.pdbx_strand_id
1 'polypeptide(L)'
;MDILQIQSNPNRQFLNIIEKRIRKNLRSKDILHKDQTIYVIDQLTIFFLKRIVTLPVNIVQLSKKELNIKEYNCSIFSNKEIRVFIKKMKKNEILFLPLLLDDYCALFLQSHFANQKIYQQIKKQHLHSLFETITYEEIKVITERFNLKVPFNREDDLYSFLDALEARFHGTKHALYNSLQFYKKNIM
;
A
#
# COMPACT_ATOMS: atom_id res chain seq x y z
N MET A 1 12.27 -26.30 36.06
CA MET A 1 11.43 -25.29 35.38
C MET A 1 12.23 -24.74 34.23
N ASP A 2 12.01 -25.31 33.05
CA ASP A 2 12.77 -25.01 31.83
C ASP A 2 12.38 -23.62 31.29
N ILE A 3 13.25 -22.64 31.53
CA ILE A 3 13.09 -21.25 31.07
C ILE A 3 13.62 -21.06 29.62
N LEU A 4 14.14 -22.11 28.98
CA LEU A 4 14.88 -21.94 27.72
C LEU A 4 14.35 -22.90 26.65
N GLN A 5 13.40 -22.40 25.84
CA GLN A 5 13.36 -22.56 24.37
C GLN A 5 12.06 -21.99 23.79
N ILE A 6 11.80 -20.69 24.00
CA ILE A 6 10.98 -19.95 23.03
C ILE A 6 11.90 -19.65 21.85
N GLN A 7 12.18 -20.65 21.01
CA GLN A 7 12.79 -20.40 19.71
C GLN A 7 11.81 -19.50 18.95
N SER A 8 12.14 -18.21 18.87
CA SER A 8 11.32 -17.23 18.20
C SER A 8 11.18 -17.64 16.73
N ASN A 9 9.98 -18.05 16.32
CA ASN A 9 9.69 -18.37 14.93
C ASN A 9 10.08 -17.14 14.07
N PRO A 10 11.13 -17.22 13.22
CA PRO A 10 11.65 -16.07 12.47
C PRO A 10 10.57 -15.45 11.57
N ASN A 11 9.62 -16.26 11.11
CA ASN A 11 8.47 -15.78 10.35
C ASN A 11 7.56 -14.85 11.17
N ARG A 12 7.38 -15.14 12.46
CA ARG A 12 6.61 -14.28 13.36
C ARG A 12 7.33 -12.96 13.58
N GLN A 13 8.66 -12.98 13.69
CA GLN A 13 9.45 -11.75 13.81
C GLN A 13 9.37 -10.90 12.55
N PHE A 14 9.52 -11.50 11.36
CA PHE A 14 9.38 -10.80 10.09
C PHE A 14 8.00 -10.14 9.94
N LEU A 15 6.93 -10.88 10.20
CA LEU A 15 5.57 -10.36 10.16
C LEU A 15 5.35 -9.20 11.14
N ASN A 16 5.88 -9.32 12.36
CA ASN A 16 5.82 -8.24 13.36
C ASN A 16 6.57 -6.97 12.89
N ILE A 17 7.69 -7.12 12.17
CA ILE A 17 8.43 -5.99 11.60
C ILE A 17 7.57 -5.26 10.56
N ILE A 18 6.93 -6.02 9.65
CA ILE A 18 6.05 -5.46 8.62
C ILE A 18 4.84 -4.77 9.25
N GLU A 19 4.17 -5.41 10.20
CA GLU A 19 3.07 -4.79 10.95
C GLU A 19 3.50 -3.51 11.67
N LYS A 20 4.69 -3.49 12.28
CA LYS A 20 5.22 -2.30 12.97
C LYS A 20 5.43 -1.15 11.99
N ARG A 21 5.95 -1.42 10.79
CA ARG A 21 6.13 -0.42 9.72
C ARG A 21 4.80 0.13 9.22
N ILE A 22 3.85 -0.74 8.92
CA ILE A 22 2.50 -0.34 8.49
C ILE A 22 1.84 0.52 9.58
N ARG A 23 1.87 0.08 10.84
CA ARG A 23 1.31 0.83 11.97
C ARG A 23 1.97 2.19 12.16
N LYS A 24 3.31 2.27 12.03
CA LYS A 24 4.04 3.54 12.10
C LYS A 24 3.58 4.49 10.98
N ASN A 25 3.46 4.00 9.75
CA ASN A 25 3.00 4.78 8.61
C ASN A 25 1.58 5.32 8.82
N LEU A 26 0.64 4.45 9.23
CA LEU A 26 -0.74 4.85 9.52
C LEU A 26 -0.84 5.92 10.61
N ARG A 27 -0.07 5.76 11.71
CA ARG A 27 -0.04 6.73 12.81
C ARG A 27 0.52 8.08 12.37
N SER A 28 1.60 8.09 11.58
CA SER A 28 2.23 9.34 11.12
C SER A 28 1.33 10.20 10.25
N LYS A 29 0.26 9.61 9.69
CA LYS A 29 -0.70 10.29 8.81
C LYS A 29 -2.02 10.62 9.49
N ASP A 30 -2.23 10.15 10.72
CA ASP A 30 -3.47 10.33 11.49
C ASP A 30 -4.75 10.01 10.69
N ILE A 31 -4.75 8.89 9.95
CA ILE A 31 -5.85 8.54 9.03
C ILE A 31 -7.01 7.82 9.74
N LEU A 32 -6.69 7.05 10.79
CA LEU A 32 -7.63 6.12 11.43
C LEU A 32 -8.23 6.71 12.71
N HIS A 33 -9.54 6.75 12.75
CA HIS A 33 -10.35 7.21 13.88
C HIS A 33 -11.44 6.19 14.23
N LYS A 34 -12.01 6.32 15.44
CA LYS A 34 -13.16 5.49 15.86
C LYS A 34 -14.36 5.74 14.95
N ASP A 35 -15.18 4.71 14.77
CA ASP A 35 -16.46 4.76 14.04
C ASP A 35 -16.33 5.14 12.55
N GLN A 36 -15.13 4.98 11.99
CA GLN A 36 -14.90 5.09 10.55
C GLN A 36 -15.34 3.84 9.80
N THR A 37 -15.80 4.03 8.57
CA THR A 37 -15.99 2.93 7.61
C THR A 37 -14.79 2.84 6.69
N ILE A 38 -14.19 1.67 6.64
CA ILE A 38 -13.00 1.36 5.85
C ILE A 38 -13.38 0.43 4.71
N TYR A 39 -13.32 0.93 3.50
CA TYR A 39 -13.50 0.15 2.28
C TYR A 39 -12.18 -0.48 1.85
N VAL A 40 -12.22 -1.77 1.50
CA VAL A 40 -11.06 -2.57 1.08
C VAL A 40 -11.45 -3.49 -0.06
N ILE A 41 -10.52 -3.76 -0.96
CA ILE A 41 -10.84 -4.46 -2.23
C ILE A 41 -10.24 -5.87 -2.25
N ASP A 42 -9.29 -6.15 -1.37
CA ASP A 42 -8.51 -7.38 -1.36
C ASP A 42 -8.38 -7.99 0.04
N GLN A 43 -8.12 -9.30 0.07
CA GLN A 43 -8.02 -10.07 1.31
C GLN A 43 -6.73 -9.78 2.10
N LEU A 44 -5.65 -9.37 1.41
CA LEU A 44 -4.37 -9.07 2.04
C LEU A 44 -4.48 -7.81 2.92
N THR A 45 -5.12 -6.76 2.42
CA THR A 45 -5.41 -5.54 3.18
C THR A 45 -6.29 -5.85 4.40
N ILE A 46 -7.34 -6.67 4.23
CA ILE A 46 -8.19 -7.12 5.36
C ILE A 46 -7.36 -7.85 6.41
N PHE A 47 -6.51 -8.78 5.98
CA PHE A 47 -5.64 -9.56 6.85
C PHE A 47 -4.77 -8.64 7.72
N PHE A 48 -4.15 -7.62 7.14
CA PHE A 48 -3.32 -6.68 7.90
C PHE A 48 -4.15 -5.75 8.79
N LEU A 49 -5.24 -5.16 8.28
CA LEU A 49 -6.08 -4.24 9.06
C LEU A 49 -6.59 -4.90 10.35
N LYS A 50 -7.10 -6.14 10.25
CA LYS A 50 -7.58 -6.90 11.43
C LYS A 50 -6.50 -7.14 12.48
N ARG A 51 -5.22 -7.13 12.10
CA ARG A 51 -4.08 -7.42 12.99
C ARG A 51 -3.44 -6.15 13.56
N ILE A 52 -3.50 -5.04 12.82
CA ILE A 52 -2.83 -3.79 13.23
C ILE A 52 -3.77 -2.75 13.82
N VAL A 53 -5.06 -2.76 13.45
CA VAL A 53 -6.06 -1.77 13.88
C VAL A 53 -6.81 -2.34 15.08
N THR A 54 -6.65 -1.69 16.22
CA THR A 54 -7.34 -2.04 17.47
C THR A 54 -8.55 -1.16 17.75
N LEU A 55 -8.79 -0.13 16.94
CA LEU A 55 -9.91 0.79 17.08
C LEU A 55 -11.21 0.13 16.57
N PRO A 56 -12.37 0.49 17.15
CA PRO A 56 -13.67 0.10 16.60
C PRO A 56 -13.87 0.81 15.25
N VAL A 57 -13.66 0.08 14.16
CA VAL A 57 -13.86 0.54 12.78
C VAL A 57 -14.72 -0.48 12.04
N ASN A 58 -15.51 -0.02 11.09
CA ASN A 58 -16.32 -0.88 10.24
C ASN A 58 -15.57 -1.20 8.95
N ILE A 59 -15.08 -2.43 8.77
CA ILE A 59 -14.37 -2.84 7.55
C ILE A 59 -15.35 -3.45 6.55
N VAL A 60 -15.51 -2.82 5.39
CA VAL A 60 -16.39 -3.25 4.30
C VAL A 60 -15.55 -3.72 3.12
N GLN A 61 -15.68 -5.00 2.77
CA GLN A 61 -15.03 -5.55 1.59
C GLN A 61 -15.85 -5.24 0.34
N LEU A 62 -15.22 -4.53 -0.61
CA LEU A 62 -15.72 -4.29 -1.95
C LEU A 62 -15.26 -5.41 -2.88
N SER A 63 -16.11 -5.77 -3.83
CA SER A 63 -15.76 -6.62 -4.94
C SER A 63 -15.01 -5.83 -6.02
N LYS A 64 -14.07 -6.50 -6.71
CA LYS A 64 -13.39 -5.90 -7.87
C LYS A 64 -14.37 -5.43 -8.97
N LYS A 65 -15.52 -6.12 -9.08
CA LYS A 65 -16.57 -5.81 -10.07
C LYS A 65 -17.20 -4.44 -9.80
N GLU A 66 -17.43 -4.09 -8.54
CA GLU A 66 -18.02 -2.80 -8.16
C GLU A 66 -17.16 -1.61 -8.56
N LEU A 67 -15.84 -1.78 -8.61
CA LEU A 67 -14.88 -0.72 -8.95
C LEU A 67 -14.29 -0.88 -10.36
N ASN A 68 -14.72 -1.87 -11.14
CA ASN A 68 -14.18 -2.20 -12.46
C ASN A 68 -12.63 -2.27 -12.47
N ILE A 69 -12.06 -2.89 -11.43
CA ILE A 69 -10.60 -3.01 -11.29
C ILE A 69 -10.16 -4.31 -11.94
N LYS A 70 -9.45 -4.18 -13.06
CA LYS A 70 -8.79 -5.32 -13.71
C LYS A 70 -7.53 -5.70 -12.94
N GLU A 71 -6.72 -4.70 -12.58
CA GLU A 71 -5.37 -4.90 -12.03
C GLU A 71 -5.05 -3.89 -10.93
N TYR A 72 -4.17 -4.27 -10.02
CA TYR A 72 -3.64 -3.39 -8.99
C TYR A 72 -2.20 -3.05 -9.36
N ASN A 73 -2.04 -1.85 -9.93
CA ASN A 73 -0.77 -1.22 -10.26
C ASN A 73 -0.93 0.30 -10.16
N CYS A 74 0.11 1.07 -10.51
CA CYS A 74 0.06 2.54 -10.49
C CYS A 74 -1.08 3.17 -11.33
N SER A 75 -1.61 2.47 -12.35
CA SER A 75 -2.71 2.98 -13.18
C SER A 75 -4.03 3.13 -12.41
N ILE A 76 -4.15 2.51 -11.24
CA ILE A 76 -5.35 2.56 -10.39
C ILE A 76 -5.74 4.00 -10.01
N PHE A 77 -4.79 4.91 -9.91
CA PHE A 77 -5.06 6.33 -9.63
C PHE A 77 -5.81 7.04 -10.78
N SER A 78 -5.73 6.48 -11.99
CA SER A 78 -6.40 6.96 -13.20
C SER A 78 -7.78 6.33 -13.42
N ASN A 79 -8.15 5.30 -12.66
CA ASN A 79 -9.42 4.58 -12.81
C ASN A 79 -10.62 5.50 -12.51
N LYS A 80 -11.55 5.61 -13.47
CA LYS A 80 -12.70 6.54 -13.42
C LYS A 80 -13.68 6.15 -12.32
N GLU A 81 -13.92 4.87 -12.15
CA GLU A 81 -14.87 4.27 -11.22
C GLU A 81 -14.42 4.51 -9.78
N ILE A 82 -13.14 4.33 -9.48
CA ILE A 82 -12.55 4.68 -8.18
C ILE A 82 -12.70 6.19 -7.92
N ARG A 83 -12.47 7.03 -8.93
CA ARG A 83 -12.64 8.50 -8.76
C ARG A 83 -14.10 8.86 -8.47
N VAL A 84 -15.05 8.23 -9.14
CA VAL A 84 -16.49 8.43 -8.91
C VAL A 84 -16.88 7.91 -7.54
N PHE A 85 -16.38 6.74 -7.14
CA PHE A 85 -16.61 6.16 -5.82
C PHE A 85 -16.14 7.12 -4.72
N ILE A 86 -14.87 7.58 -4.79
CA ILE A 86 -14.29 8.52 -3.82
C ILE A 86 -15.11 9.82 -3.72
N LYS A 87 -15.63 10.34 -4.83
CA LYS A 87 -16.45 11.56 -4.82
C LYS A 87 -17.77 11.41 -4.05
N LYS A 88 -18.26 10.17 -3.89
CA LYS A 88 -19.51 9.88 -3.17
C LYS A 88 -19.27 9.53 -1.69
N MET A 89 -18.01 9.40 -1.26
CA MET A 89 -17.68 9.01 0.09
C MET A 89 -17.98 10.13 1.10
N LYS A 90 -18.41 9.73 2.30
CA LYS A 90 -18.64 10.64 3.44
C LYS A 90 -17.33 10.96 4.15
N LYS A 91 -17.35 11.99 5.00
CA LYS A 91 -16.18 12.46 5.77
C LYS A 91 -15.52 11.36 6.62
N ASN A 92 -16.31 10.44 7.19
CA ASN A 92 -15.83 9.35 8.04
C ASN A 92 -15.53 8.04 7.27
N GLU A 93 -15.46 8.11 5.94
CA GLU A 93 -15.20 6.95 5.09
C GLU A 93 -13.82 7.04 4.46
N ILE A 94 -13.12 5.91 4.37
CA ILE A 94 -11.81 5.80 3.73
C ILE A 94 -11.74 4.54 2.86
N LEU A 95 -10.96 4.61 1.79
CA LEU A 95 -10.68 3.50 0.88
C LEU A 95 -9.19 3.17 0.97
N PHE A 96 -8.86 1.95 1.39
CA PHE A 96 -7.51 1.41 1.29
C PHE A 96 -7.34 0.64 -0.01
N LEU A 97 -6.31 1.02 -0.76
CA LEU A 97 -5.80 0.23 -1.89
C LEU A 97 -4.57 -0.57 -1.44
N PRO A 98 -4.36 -1.77 -1.99
CA PRO A 98 -3.19 -2.59 -1.65
C PRO A 98 -1.88 -2.10 -2.26
N LEU A 99 -1.69 -0.80 -2.55
CA LEU A 99 -0.53 -0.33 -3.31
C LEU A 99 0.78 -0.42 -2.52
N LEU A 100 1.82 -0.94 -3.15
CA LEU A 100 3.13 -1.16 -2.58
C LEU A 100 4.05 0.04 -2.79
N LEU A 101 5.20 0.02 -2.10
CA LEU A 101 6.30 0.96 -2.34
C LEU A 101 6.68 1.02 -3.84
N ASP A 102 6.74 -0.14 -4.47
CA ASP A 102 7.03 -0.32 -5.91
C ASP A 102 6.06 0.45 -6.79
N ASP A 103 4.75 0.41 -6.51
CA ASP A 103 3.73 1.12 -7.28
C ASP A 103 3.94 2.64 -7.22
N TYR A 104 4.35 3.16 -6.06
CA TYR A 104 4.67 4.59 -5.91
C TYR A 104 5.95 4.98 -6.64
N CYS A 105 6.94 4.11 -6.67
CA CYS A 105 8.18 4.33 -7.42
C CYS A 105 7.90 4.33 -8.94
N ALA A 106 7.13 3.36 -9.41
CA ALA A 106 6.70 3.26 -10.80
C ALA A 106 5.91 4.52 -11.21
N LEU A 107 4.93 4.93 -10.39
CA LEU A 107 4.18 6.14 -10.63
C LEU A 107 5.08 7.39 -10.69
N PHE A 108 6.06 7.49 -9.79
CA PHE A 108 7.00 8.62 -9.77
C PHE A 108 7.86 8.68 -11.03
N LEU A 109 8.46 7.55 -11.44
CA LEU A 109 9.28 7.48 -12.64
C LEU A 109 8.46 7.73 -13.92
N GLN A 110 7.27 7.13 -14.02
CA GLN A 110 6.35 7.36 -15.14
C GLN A 110 6.01 8.85 -15.27
N SER A 111 5.70 9.50 -14.15
CA SER A 111 5.45 10.95 -14.10
C SER A 111 6.66 11.76 -14.56
N HIS A 112 7.84 11.37 -14.07
CA HIS A 112 9.10 12.05 -14.37
C HIS A 112 9.46 11.94 -15.86
N PHE A 113 9.41 10.74 -16.43
CA PHE A 113 9.70 10.51 -17.85
C PHE A 113 8.68 11.13 -18.79
N ALA A 114 7.40 11.15 -18.40
CA ALA A 114 6.36 11.81 -19.18
C ALA A 114 6.36 13.35 -19.03
N ASN A 115 7.19 13.91 -18.15
CA ASN A 115 7.14 15.33 -17.75
C ASN A 115 5.73 15.76 -17.29
N GLN A 116 5.02 14.88 -16.58
CA GLN A 116 3.64 15.09 -16.11
C GLN A 116 3.59 15.19 -14.58
N LYS A 117 2.73 16.06 -14.05
CA LYS A 117 2.50 16.20 -12.60
C LYS A 117 1.46 15.20 -12.05
N ILE A 118 1.56 13.91 -12.41
CA ILE A 118 0.55 12.90 -12.05
C ILE A 118 0.46 12.71 -10.53
N TYR A 119 1.54 12.92 -9.78
CA TYR A 119 1.57 12.76 -8.32
C TYR A 119 0.60 13.69 -7.55
N GLN A 120 0.13 14.79 -8.16
CA GLN A 120 -0.89 15.65 -7.55
C GLN A 120 -2.23 14.90 -7.37
N GLN A 121 -2.49 13.87 -8.17
CA GLN A 121 -3.72 13.09 -8.13
C GLN A 121 -3.81 12.12 -6.93
N ILE A 122 -2.69 11.91 -6.23
CA ILE A 122 -2.58 10.97 -5.10
C ILE A 122 -3.20 11.55 -3.81
N LYS A 123 -3.30 12.88 -3.68
CA LYS A 123 -3.82 13.53 -2.47
C LYS A 123 -5.35 13.64 -2.48
N LYS A 124 -6.03 12.50 -2.33
CA LYS A 124 -7.47 12.49 -2.01
C LYS A 124 -7.65 12.12 -0.55
N GLN A 125 -8.39 12.93 0.21
CA GLN A 125 -8.61 12.75 1.65
C GLN A 125 -9.09 11.33 2.01
N HIS A 126 -9.88 10.71 1.13
CA HIS A 126 -10.45 9.38 1.34
C HIS A 126 -9.61 8.21 0.80
N LEU A 127 -8.51 8.46 0.07
CA LEU A 127 -7.75 7.39 -0.59
C LEU A 127 -6.39 7.20 0.07
N HIS A 128 -6.15 5.99 0.59
CA HIS A 128 -4.90 5.65 1.26
C HIS A 128 -4.39 4.30 0.78
N SER A 129 -3.09 4.05 0.96
CA SER A 129 -2.54 2.71 0.84
C SER A 129 -1.97 2.23 2.17
N LEU A 130 -2.16 0.94 2.41
CA LEU A 130 -1.65 0.27 3.60
C LEU A 130 -0.14 -0.04 3.48
N PHE A 131 0.32 -0.32 2.26
CA PHE A 131 1.64 -0.91 2.00
C PHE A 131 2.63 0.07 1.36
N GLU A 132 2.42 1.38 1.49
CA GLU A 132 3.26 2.41 0.85
C GLU A 132 4.76 2.35 1.20
N THR A 133 5.10 1.67 2.30
CA THR A 133 6.48 1.52 2.75
C THR A 133 6.99 0.10 2.58
N ILE A 134 6.18 -0.82 2.06
CA ILE A 134 6.50 -2.25 1.97
C ILE A 134 6.73 -2.59 0.51
N THR A 135 7.80 -3.34 0.25
CA THR A 135 8.17 -3.79 -1.10
C THR A 135 7.35 -4.99 -1.55
N TYR A 136 7.31 -5.23 -2.86
CA TYR A 136 6.74 -6.44 -3.43
C TYR A 136 7.37 -7.73 -2.90
N GLU A 137 8.69 -7.76 -2.77
CA GLU A 137 9.41 -8.93 -2.28
C GLU A 137 9.00 -9.29 -0.85
N GLU A 138 8.84 -8.27 0.01
CA GLU A 138 8.36 -8.46 1.38
C GLU A 138 6.93 -8.99 1.43
N ILE A 139 6.04 -8.46 0.61
CA ILE A 139 4.66 -8.93 0.54
C ILE A 139 4.57 -10.34 -0.02
N LYS A 140 5.36 -10.67 -1.03
CA LYS A 140 5.41 -12.00 -1.65
C LYS A 140 5.70 -13.08 -0.59
N VAL A 141 6.72 -12.87 0.25
CA VAL A 141 7.07 -13.78 1.35
C VAL A 141 5.88 -14.00 2.30
N ILE A 142 5.14 -12.93 2.63
CA ILE A 142 3.98 -13.01 3.52
C ILE A 142 2.84 -13.78 2.84
N THR A 143 2.54 -13.46 1.57
CA THR A 143 1.44 -14.07 0.86
C THR A 143 1.64 -15.57 0.63
N GLU A 144 2.85 -15.99 0.29
CA GLU A 144 3.20 -17.41 0.15
C GLU A 144 3.05 -18.14 1.49
N ARG A 145 3.53 -17.51 2.58
CA ARG A 145 3.50 -18.10 3.91
C ARG A 145 2.08 -18.30 4.46
N PHE A 146 1.19 -17.35 4.20
CA PHE A 146 -0.18 -17.35 4.72
C PHE A 146 -1.22 -17.82 3.69
N ASN A 147 -0.77 -18.33 2.52
CA ASN A 147 -1.62 -18.75 1.41
C ASN A 147 -2.65 -17.67 1.03
N LEU A 148 -2.20 -16.41 0.99
CA LEU A 148 -3.02 -15.27 0.62
C LEU A 148 -2.86 -14.99 -0.87
N LYS A 149 -3.96 -14.59 -1.53
CA LYS A 149 -3.90 -14.18 -2.93
C LYS A 149 -3.19 -12.83 -3.05
N VAL A 150 -2.15 -12.79 -3.88
CA VAL A 150 -1.44 -11.57 -4.27
C VAL A 150 -2.32 -10.79 -5.26
N PRO A 151 -2.72 -9.55 -4.97
CA PRO A 151 -3.54 -8.77 -5.91
C PRO A 151 -2.72 -8.10 -7.04
N PHE A 152 -1.38 -8.16 -7.04
CA PHE A 152 -0.54 -7.35 -7.94
C PHE A 152 -0.31 -8.00 -9.31
N ASN A 153 -0.38 -7.21 -10.37
CA ASN A 153 0.20 -7.54 -11.68
C ASN A 153 1.44 -6.64 -11.90
N ARG A 154 2.59 -7.26 -12.18
CA ARG A 154 3.90 -6.59 -12.40
C ARG A 154 4.46 -6.80 -13.81
N GLU A 155 3.62 -7.09 -14.80
CA GLU A 155 4.04 -7.32 -16.19
C GLU A 155 4.53 -6.05 -16.95
N ASP A 156 4.65 -4.91 -16.28
CA ASP A 156 5.11 -3.64 -16.87
C ASP A 156 6.65 -3.54 -16.88
N ASP A 157 7.23 -3.11 -18.00
CA ASP A 157 8.66 -2.86 -18.18
C ASP A 157 9.25 -1.96 -17.09
N LEU A 158 8.45 -1.04 -16.55
CA LEU A 158 8.89 -0.12 -15.51
C LEU A 158 9.20 -0.84 -14.19
N TYR A 159 8.49 -1.92 -13.86
CA TYR A 159 8.81 -2.72 -12.68
C TYR A 159 10.11 -3.49 -12.86
N SER A 160 10.34 -4.03 -14.06
CA SER A 160 11.60 -4.71 -14.40
C SER A 160 12.78 -3.74 -14.33
N PHE A 161 12.59 -2.51 -14.81
CA PHE A 161 13.57 -1.44 -14.69
C PHE A 161 13.86 -1.07 -13.22
N LEU A 162 12.82 -0.96 -12.39
CA LEU A 162 12.97 -0.69 -10.95
C LEU A 162 13.74 -1.80 -10.22
N ASP A 163 13.47 -3.06 -10.54
CA ASP A 163 14.18 -4.18 -9.93
C ASP A 163 15.65 -4.22 -10.36
N ALA A 164 15.94 -3.91 -11.63
CA ALA A 164 17.31 -3.78 -12.11
C ALA A 164 18.08 -2.65 -11.40
N LEU A 165 17.42 -1.51 -11.15
CA LEU A 165 18.02 -0.41 -10.38
C LEU A 165 18.28 -0.81 -8.92
N GLU A 166 17.31 -1.44 -8.25
CA GLU A 166 17.45 -1.87 -6.86
C GLU A 166 18.56 -2.93 -6.70
N ALA A 167 18.68 -3.85 -7.66
CA ALA A 167 19.74 -4.85 -7.68
C ALA A 167 21.14 -4.24 -7.84
N ARG A 168 21.26 -3.15 -8.61
CA ARG A 168 22.53 -2.45 -8.83
C ARG A 168 22.86 -1.45 -7.71
N PHE A 169 21.84 -0.80 -7.17
CA PHE A 169 21.94 0.26 -6.18
C PHE A 169 20.91 0.03 -5.07
N HIS A 170 21.34 -0.64 -4.01
CA HIS A 170 20.47 -1.00 -2.90
C HIS A 170 19.84 0.24 -2.23
N GLY A 171 18.54 0.18 -1.94
CA GLY A 171 17.78 1.28 -1.34
C GLY A 171 17.22 2.29 -2.35
N THR A 172 17.34 2.05 -3.65
CA THR A 172 16.82 2.95 -4.69
C THR A 172 15.31 3.15 -4.56
N LYS A 173 14.52 2.10 -4.31
CA LYS A 173 13.06 2.21 -4.12
C LYS A 173 12.73 3.17 -2.97
N HIS A 174 13.44 3.08 -1.85
CA HIS A 174 13.26 3.99 -0.72
C HIS A 174 13.71 5.43 -1.02
N ALA A 175 14.83 5.61 -1.73
CA ALA A 175 15.30 6.92 -2.15
C ALA A 175 14.29 7.61 -3.08
N LEU A 176 13.77 6.90 -4.08
CA LEU A 176 12.72 7.40 -4.98
C LEU A 176 11.45 7.79 -4.23
N TYR A 177 11.00 6.95 -3.29
CA TYR A 177 9.84 7.27 -2.47
C TYR A 177 10.07 8.50 -1.59
N ASN A 178 11.26 8.67 -0.99
CA ASN A 178 11.58 9.87 -0.22
C ASN A 178 11.57 11.12 -1.11
N SER A 179 12.10 11.05 -2.32
CA SER A 179 12.01 12.11 -3.31
C SER A 179 10.55 12.44 -3.64
N LEU A 180 9.70 11.42 -3.87
CA LEU A 180 8.26 11.62 -4.07
C LEU A 180 7.60 12.32 -2.89
N GLN A 181 7.92 11.93 -1.65
CA GLN A 181 7.39 12.59 -0.45
C GLN A 181 7.86 14.04 -0.32
N PHE A 182 9.12 14.32 -0.68
CA PHE A 182 9.66 15.68 -0.73
C PHE A 182 8.91 16.54 -1.76
N TYR A 183 8.73 16.05 -2.99
CA TYR A 183 7.94 16.75 -4.00
C TYR A 183 6.50 17.00 -3.56
N LYS A 184 5.86 16.03 -2.91
CA LYS A 184 4.51 16.19 -2.36
C LYS A 184 4.43 17.30 -1.32
N LYS A 185 5.49 17.57 -0.55
CA LYS A 185 5.50 18.61 0.48
C LYS A 185 5.73 20.01 -0.07
N ASN A 186 6.53 20.15 -1.13
CA ASN A 186 6.92 21.47 -1.67
C ASN A 186 5.98 22.03 -2.75
N ILE A 187 5.07 21.20 -3.26
CA ILE A 187 4.10 21.61 -4.30
C ILE A 187 2.72 21.94 -3.69
N MET A 188 2.55 21.69 -2.39
CA MET A 188 1.42 22.12 -1.58
C MET A 188 1.83 23.33 -0.75
#